data_AF-A0A291PFL2-F1
#
_entry.id   AF-A0A291PFL2-F1
#
_cell.length_a   1.000
_cell.length_b   1.000
_cell.length_c   1.000
_cell.angle_alpha   90.00
_cell.angle_beta   90.00
_cell.angle_gamma   90.00
#
_symmetry.space_group_name_H-M   'P 1'
#
loop_
_entity.id
_entity.type
_entity.pdbx_description
1 polymer ?
#
loop_
_entity_poly.entity_id
_entity_poly.type
_entity_poly.pdbx_seq_one_letter_code
_entity_poly.pdbx_strand_id
1 'polypeptide(L)'
;MRYASASAYIGLATGTLRNQHEKLEMPSIKIGSVRCFRILVLNDFLERKFLGTERRSNSKMRRGRGESAVLNVDINFWVIITLWLILALIRLY
;
A
#
# COMPACT_ATOMS: atom_id res chain seq x y z
N MET A 1 -5.74 18.99 -2.31
CA MET A 1 -4.79 18.74 -1.21
C MET A 1 -3.45 19.42 -1.52
N ARG A 2 -2.88 20.19 -0.57
CA ARG A 2 -1.57 20.87 -0.77
C ARG A 2 -0.43 19.86 -0.83
N TYR A 3 0.71 20.26 -1.39
CA TYR A 3 1.88 19.41 -1.60
C TYR A 3 2.32 18.61 -0.37
N ALA A 4 2.53 19.28 0.77
CA ALA A 4 2.95 18.62 2.01
C ALA A 4 1.93 17.58 2.48
N SER A 5 0.65 17.94 2.46
CA SER A 5 -0.45 17.05 2.84
C SER A 5 -0.58 15.85 1.88
N ALA A 6 -0.44 16.09 0.57
CA ALA A 6 -0.47 15.03 -0.45
C ALA A 6 0.69 14.04 -0.29
N SER A 7 1.88 14.53 0.07
CA SER A 7 3.04 13.68 0.33
C SER A 7 2.86 12.79 1.55
N ALA A 8 2.28 13.33 2.64
CA ALA A 8 1.93 12.56 3.82
C ALA A 8 0.83 11.53 3.53
N TYR A 9 -0.16 11.88 2.71
CA TYR A 9 -1.26 10.99 2.35
C TYR A 9 -0.81 9.77 1.55
N ILE A 10 0.12 9.94 0.61
CA ILE A 10 0.67 8.84 -0.20
C ILE A 10 1.82 8.11 0.52
N GLY A 11 2.37 8.70 1.59
CA GLY A 11 3.55 8.18 2.28
C GLY A 11 4.85 8.38 1.50
N LEU A 12 4.96 9.45 0.70
CA LEU A 12 6.16 9.79 -0.08
C LEU A 12 6.86 11.01 0.52
N ALA A 13 8.18 11.06 0.39
CA ALA A 13 8.93 12.28 0.70
C ALA A 13 8.51 13.42 -0.24
N THR A 14 8.40 14.64 0.30
CA THR A 14 7.98 15.84 -0.45
C THR A 14 8.85 16.10 -1.69
N GLY A 15 10.17 15.93 -1.56
CA GLY A 15 11.12 16.07 -2.68
C GLY A 15 10.92 15.01 -3.78
N THR A 16 10.58 13.78 -3.39
CA THR A 16 10.28 12.70 -4.33
C THR A 16 9.01 13.00 -5.10
N LEU A 17 7.96 13.45 -4.42
CA LEU A 17 6.71 13.84 -5.06
C LEU A 17 6.96 15.01 -6.03
N ARG A 18 7.80 15.99 -5.65
CA ARG A 18 8.23 17.12 -6.50
C ARG A 18 8.90 16.67 -7.80
N ASN A 19 9.85 15.76 -7.70
CA ASN A 19 10.61 15.31 -8.88
C ASN A 19 9.86 14.27 -9.71
N GLN A 20 8.92 13.55 -9.12
CA GLN A 20 8.26 12.44 -9.78
C GLN A 20 6.83 12.75 -10.23
N HIS A 21 6.18 13.84 -9.79
CA HIS A 21 4.78 14.10 -10.18
C HIS A 21 4.55 14.12 -11.70
N GLU A 22 5.50 14.62 -12.49
CA GLU A 22 5.46 14.56 -13.96
C GLU A 22 5.58 13.11 -14.49
N LYS A 23 6.48 12.31 -13.92
CA LYS A 23 6.68 10.91 -14.31
C LYS A 23 5.58 9.96 -13.84
N LEU A 24 4.90 10.33 -12.75
CA LEU A 24 3.82 9.55 -12.13
C LEU A 24 2.46 9.87 -12.76
N GLU A 25 2.44 10.68 -13.83
CA GLU A 25 1.23 11.14 -14.52
C GLU A 25 0.19 11.72 -13.53
N MET A 26 0.67 12.38 -12.47
CA MET A 26 -0.19 13.00 -11.47
C MET A 26 -0.45 14.45 -11.83
N PRO A 27 -1.60 14.78 -12.47
CA PRO A 27 -1.92 16.17 -12.77
C PRO A 27 -2.00 17.00 -11.49
N SER A 28 -1.08 17.94 -11.36
CA SER A 28 -1.11 18.96 -10.31
C SER A 28 -1.83 20.21 -10.82
N ILE A 29 -2.67 20.80 -9.98
CA ILE A 29 -3.39 22.03 -10.29
C ILE A 29 -2.73 23.16 -9.50
N LYS A 30 -2.31 24.21 -10.21
CA LYS A 30 -1.78 25.41 -9.58
C LYS A 30 -2.95 26.30 -9.15
N ILE A 31 -3.08 26.54 -7.85
CA ILE A 31 -4.08 27.44 -7.26
C ILE A 31 -3.30 28.59 -6.62
N GLY A 32 -3.25 29.74 -7.29
CA GLY A 32 -2.41 30.87 -6.90
C GLY A 32 -0.91 30.51 -6.93
N SER A 33 -0.23 30.67 -5.80
CA SER A 33 1.19 30.30 -5.64
C SER A 33 1.41 28.82 -5.28
N VAL A 34 0.34 28.09 -4.92
CA VAL A 34 0.46 26.75 -4.35
C VAL A 34 0.04 25.69 -5.37
N ARG A 35 0.83 24.61 -5.50
CA ARG A 35 0.42 23.41 -6.23
C ARG A 35 -0.39 22.48 -5.34
N CYS A 36 -1.54 22.08 -5.86
CA CYS A 36 -2.49 21.22 -5.21
C CYS A 36 -2.77 19.99 -6.07
N PHE A 37 -3.08 18.88 -5.44
CA PHE A 37 -3.51 17.67 -6.11
C PHE A 37 -4.95 17.33 -5.77
N ARG A 38 -5.66 16.74 -6.73
CA ARG A 38 -7.00 16.19 -6.51
C ARG A 38 -6.87 14.85 -5.77
N ILE A 39 -7.75 14.63 -4.79
CA ILE A 39 -7.76 13.39 -3.99
C ILE A 39 -8.01 12.17 -4.90
N LEU A 40 -8.91 12.30 -5.90
CA LEU A 40 -9.16 11.25 -6.90
C LEU A 40 -7.88 10.79 -7.61
N VAL A 41 -6.99 11.73 -7.96
CA VAL A 41 -5.72 11.43 -8.63
C VAL A 41 -4.75 10.73 -7.69
N LEU A 42 -4.75 11.11 -6.40
CA LEU A 42 -3.93 10.45 -5.39
C LEU A 42 -4.40 9.00 -5.15
N ASN A 43 -5.71 8.78 -5.13
CA ASN A 43 -6.30 7.46 -4.98
C ASN A 43 -6.04 6.56 -6.19
N ASP A 44 -6.24 7.07 -7.42
CA ASP A 44 -5.92 6.32 -8.65
C ASP A 44 -4.44 5.90 -8.67
N PHE A 45 -3.55 6.79 -8.21
CA PHE A 45 -2.15 6.46 -8.07
C PHE A 45 -1.87 5.38 -7.02
N LEU A 46 -2.48 5.48 -5.84
CA LEU A 46 -2.34 4.48 -4.79
C LEU A 46 -2.86 3.12 -5.26
N GLU A 47 -3.97 3.10 -5.98
CA GLU A 47 -4.57 1.89 -6.56
C GLU A 47 -3.65 1.28 -7.61
N ARG A 48 -3.09 2.08 -8.54
CA ARG A 48 -2.07 1.61 -9.50
C ARG A 48 -0.81 1.10 -8.81
N LYS A 49 -0.35 1.77 -7.74
CA LYS A 49 0.79 1.33 -6.92
C LYS A 49 0.49 -0.01 -6.27
N PHE A 50 -0.70 -0.19 -5.70
CA PHE A 50 -1.13 -1.40 -5.01
C PHE A 50 -1.26 -2.58 -5.98
N LEU A 51 -1.97 -2.38 -7.09
CA LEU A 51 -2.10 -3.38 -8.17
C LEU A 51 -0.74 -3.69 -8.83
N GLY A 52 0.12 -2.68 -8.95
CA GLY A 52 1.50 -2.84 -9.43
C GLY A 52 2.38 -3.62 -8.45
N THR A 53 2.20 -3.44 -7.15
CA THR A 53 2.89 -4.24 -6.12
C THR A 53 2.37 -5.67 -6.06
N GLU A 54 1.07 -5.92 -6.28
CA GLU A 54 0.56 -7.29 -6.40
C GLU A 54 1.07 -8.00 -7.66
N ARG A 55 1.08 -7.31 -8.82
CA ARG A 55 1.68 -7.87 -10.05
C ARG A 55 3.18 -8.09 -9.91
N ARG A 56 3.90 -7.17 -9.25
CA ARG A 56 5.33 -7.36 -8.97
C ARG A 56 5.58 -8.44 -7.94
N SER A 57 4.75 -8.61 -6.91
CA SER A 57 4.83 -9.72 -5.96
C SER A 57 4.75 -11.06 -6.69
N ASN A 58 3.76 -11.20 -7.58
CA ASN A 58 3.63 -12.38 -8.44
C ASN A 58 4.81 -12.57 -9.41
N SER A 59 5.39 -11.48 -9.94
CA SER A 59 6.56 -11.57 -10.82
C SER A 59 7.89 -11.82 -10.07
N LYS A 60 8.02 -11.37 -8.83
CA LYS A 60 9.23 -11.49 -8.00
C LYS A 60 9.38 -12.91 -7.42
N MET A 61 8.31 -13.69 -7.37
CA MET A 61 8.33 -15.13 -7.07
C MET A 61 9.23 -15.94 -8.03
N ARG A 62 9.60 -15.38 -9.20
CA ARG A 62 10.41 -16.07 -10.23
C ARG A 62 11.90 -15.68 -10.29
N ARG A 63 12.41 -14.77 -9.46
CA ARG A 63 13.85 -14.46 -9.41
C ARG A 63 14.31 -14.44 -7.96
N GLY A 64 14.78 -15.61 -7.53
CA GLY A 64 15.18 -15.88 -6.17
C GLY A 64 16.22 -14.92 -5.61
N ARG A 65 16.11 -14.68 -4.31
CA ARG A 65 17.18 -14.79 -3.30
C ARG A 65 16.69 -14.12 -2.02
N GLY A 66 16.41 -14.95 -1.01
CA GLY A 66 16.43 -14.62 0.42
C GLY A 66 15.49 -13.51 0.92
N GLU A 67 14.71 -13.84 1.95
CA GLU A 67 14.29 -12.86 2.97
C GLU A 67 13.22 -11.84 2.55
N SER A 68 11.98 -12.31 2.47
CA SER A 68 10.82 -11.48 2.85
C SER A 68 9.74 -12.38 3.47
N ALA A 69 10.15 -13.23 4.40
CA ALA A 69 9.23 -13.85 5.34
C ALA A 69 8.93 -12.80 6.40
N VAL A 70 7.86 -12.02 6.21
CA VAL A 70 6.95 -11.47 7.23
C VAL A 70 6.02 -10.56 6.45
N LEU A 71 4.88 -11.09 6.03
CA LEU A 71 3.59 -10.42 5.75
C LEU A 71 2.65 -11.34 4.97
N ASN A 72 2.78 -12.66 5.13
CA ASN A 72 1.69 -13.57 4.86
C ASN A 72 1.36 -14.19 6.21
N VAL A 73 0.39 -13.62 6.91
CA VAL A 73 -0.22 -14.32 8.05
C VAL A 73 -0.96 -15.47 7.40
N ASP A 74 -0.27 -16.60 7.29
CA ASP A 74 -0.76 -17.78 6.60
C ASP A 74 -2.18 -18.12 7.08
N ILE A 75 -3.07 -18.41 6.13
CA ILE A 75 -4.45 -18.87 6.40
C ILE A 75 -4.44 -20.03 7.42
N ASN A 76 -3.38 -20.84 7.41
CA ASN A 76 -3.12 -21.90 8.38
C ASN A 76 -3.03 -21.41 9.83
N PHE A 77 -2.44 -20.24 10.09
CA PHE A 77 -2.37 -19.66 11.43
C PHE A 77 -3.77 -19.34 11.97
N TRP A 78 -4.63 -18.80 11.10
CA TRP A 78 -6.02 -18.50 11.44
C TRP A 78 -6.83 -19.78 11.72
N VAL A 79 -6.62 -20.83 10.92
CA VAL A 79 -7.26 -22.14 11.12
C VAL A 79 -6.85 -22.79 12.45
N ILE A 80 -5.58 -22.68 12.83
CA ILE A 80 -5.09 -23.20 14.11
C ILE A 80 -5.71 -22.43 15.26
N ILE A 81 -5.74 -21.09 15.20
CA ILE A 81 -6.36 -20.28 16.25
C ILE A 81 -7.85 -20.59 16.40
N THR A 82 -8.59 -20.69 15.30
CA THR A 82 -10.03 -20.99 15.36
C THR A 82 -10.29 -22.38 15.91
N LEU A 83 -9.48 -23.38 15.54
CA LEU A 83 -9.59 -24.73 16.09
C LEU A 83 -9.36 -24.75 17.61
N TRP A 84 -8.30 -24.09 18.09
CA TRP A 84 -8.01 -23.99 19.53
C TRP A 84 -9.11 -23.26 20.30
N LEU A 85 -9.68 -22.21 19.70
CA LEU A 85 -10.75 -21.43 20.31
C LEU A 85 -12.06 -22.23 20.42
N ILE A 86 -12.39 -23.02 19.40
CA ILE A 86 -13.54 -23.95 19.43
C ILE A 86 -13.32 -25.03 20.51
N LEU A 87 -12.12 -25.60 20.58
CA LEU A 87 -11.81 -26.63 21.57
C LEU A 87 -11.89 -26.09 23.01
N ALA A 88 -11.47 -24.84 23.22
CA ALA A 88 -11.58 -24.15 24.51
C ALA A 88 -13.04 -23.89 24.90
N LEU A 89 -13.90 -23.52 23.95
CA LEU A 89 -15.33 -23.33 24.18
C LEU A 89 -16.04 -24.64 24.55
N ILE A 90 -15.71 -25.74 23.86
CA ILE A 90 -16.25 -27.08 24.17
C ILE A 90 -15.81 -27.55 25.56
N ARG A 91 -14.62 -27.15 26.02
CA ARG A 91 -14.12 -27.53 27.35
C ARG A 91 -14.68 -26.68 28.48
N LEU A 92 -15.19 -25.48 28.17
CA LEU A 92 -15.78 -24.56 29.14
C LEU A 92 -17.28 -24.83 29.37
N TYR A 93 -17.95 -25.48 28.40
CA TYR A 93 -19.34 -25.90 28.46
C TYR A 93 -19.45 -27.34 28.97
#